data_AF-A0A974AF64-F1
#
_entry.id   AF-A0A974AF64-F1
#
_cell.length_a   1.000
_cell.length_b   1.000
_cell.length_c   1.000
_cell.angle_alpha   90.00
_cell.angle_beta   90.00
_cell.angle_gamma   90.00
#
_symmetry.space_group_name_H-M   'P 1'
#
loop_
_entity.id
_entity.type
_entity.pdbx_description
1 polymer ?
#
loop_
_entity_poly.entity_id
_entity_poly.type
_entity_poly.pdbx_seq_one_letter_code
_entity_poly.pdbx_strand_id
1 'polypeptide(L)'
;MKRKRGTPRLYLAASGVEDMPVANTEERLLALLATLEECQAFLTDRANTETARLLSLAILELRMELHKVTDSELKALCDMIASDEPVQEPATRQLPPYLRLIK
;
A
#
# COMPACT_ATOMS: atom_id res chain seq x y z
N MET A 1 -36.59 62.25 -0.80
CA MET A 1 -37.23 61.00 -0.32
C MET A 1 -36.68 59.81 -1.12
N LYS A 2 -36.13 58.79 -0.43
CA LYS A 2 -36.36 57.32 -0.59
C LYS A 2 -36.37 56.74 -2.04
N ARG A 3 -35.58 55.74 -2.47
CA ARG A 3 -35.20 54.45 -1.83
C ARG A 3 -34.01 53.78 -2.56
N LYS A 4 -33.17 53.06 -1.79
CA LYS A 4 -32.22 52.02 -2.23
C LYS A 4 -32.96 50.76 -2.71
N ARG A 5 -32.40 50.01 -3.67
CA ARG A 5 -32.58 48.57 -3.96
C ARG A 5 -31.67 48.24 -5.16
N GLY A 6 -30.48 47.66 -4.98
CA GLY A 6 -30.23 46.33 -4.45
C GLY A 6 -30.04 45.40 -5.64
N THR A 7 -28.79 45.29 -6.14
CA THR A 7 -28.41 44.30 -7.15
C THR A 7 -28.80 42.91 -6.64
N PRO A 8 -29.51 42.08 -7.42
CA PRO A 8 -29.67 40.69 -7.05
C PRO A 8 -28.29 40.04 -7.14
N ARG A 9 -27.67 39.83 -5.98
CA ARG A 9 -26.62 38.82 -5.83
C ARG A 9 -27.30 37.52 -6.22
N LEU A 10 -26.92 36.99 -7.38
CA LEU A 10 -27.25 35.62 -7.76
C LEU A 10 -26.54 34.73 -6.74
N TYR A 11 -27.26 34.43 -5.65
CA TYR A 11 -26.94 33.32 -4.78
C TYR A 11 -27.23 32.07 -5.61
N LEU A 12 -26.19 31.50 -6.20
CA LEU A 12 -26.17 30.09 -6.55
C LEU A 12 -26.23 29.33 -5.24
N ALA A 13 -27.46 29.17 -4.75
CA ALA A 13 -27.80 28.23 -3.70
C ALA A 13 -27.48 26.82 -4.23
N ALA A 14 -26.85 26.07 -3.35
CA ALA A 14 -26.51 24.66 -3.43
C ALA A 14 -27.44 23.85 -4.35
N SER A 15 -26.83 23.20 -5.35
CA SER A 15 -27.29 21.90 -5.81
C SER A 15 -26.38 20.88 -5.14
N GLY A 16 -26.81 20.36 -3.99
CA GLY A 16 -26.19 19.19 -3.40
C GLY A 16 -26.29 18.02 -4.37
N VAL A 17 -25.16 17.41 -4.64
CA VAL A 17 -25.09 15.95 -4.75
C VAL A 17 -24.00 15.55 -3.77
N GLU A 18 -24.44 15.21 -2.56
CA GLU A 18 -23.72 14.31 -1.67
C GLU A 18 -23.56 12.99 -2.42
N ASP A 19 -22.41 12.77 -3.06
CA ASP A 19 -21.92 11.47 -3.57
C ASP A 19 -20.43 11.69 -3.91
N MET A 20 -19.40 11.16 -3.26
CA MET A 20 -19.24 10.15 -2.23
C MET A 20 -18.03 10.55 -1.37
N PRO A 21 -18.10 10.56 -0.02
CA PRO A 21 -16.90 10.65 0.81
C PRO A 21 -15.99 9.43 0.67
N VAL A 22 -16.53 8.29 0.20
CA VAL A 22 -15.82 7.00 0.13
C VAL A 22 -14.76 6.97 -0.97
N ALA A 23 -15.06 7.50 -2.15
CA ALA A 23 -14.10 7.57 -3.26
C ALA A 23 -12.88 8.44 -2.91
N ASN A 24 -13.11 9.58 -2.25
CA ASN A 24 -12.03 10.44 -1.78
C ASN A 24 -11.17 9.74 -0.72
N THR A 25 -11.77 8.98 0.19
CA THR A 25 -11.02 8.28 1.23
C THR A 25 -10.16 7.15 0.66
N GLU A 26 -10.69 6.35 -0.27
CA GLU A 26 -9.95 5.26 -0.89
C GLU A 26 -8.79 5.78 -1.74
N GLU A 27 -9.04 6.79 -2.58
CA GLU A 27 -7.99 7.47 -3.36
C GLU A 27 -6.90 8.06 -2.46
N ARG A 28 -7.28 8.63 -1.31
CA ARG A 28 -6.34 9.18 -0.33
C ARG A 28 -5.51 8.09 0.35
N LEU A 29 -6.11 6.93 0.67
CA LEU A 29 -5.40 5.79 1.23
C LEU A 29 -4.43 5.18 0.20
N LEU A 30 -4.81 5.12 -1.08
CA LEU A 30 -3.92 4.68 -2.16
C LEU A 30 -2.75 5.64 -2.38
N ALA A 31 -3.00 6.95 -2.34
CA ALA A 31 -1.93 7.95 -2.41
C ALA A 31 -0.97 7.81 -1.21
N LEU A 32 -1.51 7.61 0.00
CA LEU A 32 -0.70 7.40 1.20
C LEU A 32 0.11 6.10 1.10
N LEU A 33 -0.48 5.01 0.61
CA LEU A 33 0.20 3.75 0.36
C LEU A 33 1.40 3.94 -0.58
N ALA A 34 1.21 4.64 -1.70
CA ALA A 34 2.30 4.93 -2.64
C ALA A 34 3.45 5.70 -1.98
N THR A 35 3.16 6.71 -1.16
CA THR A 35 4.20 7.47 -0.44
C THR A 35 4.96 6.61 0.58
N LEU A 36 4.27 5.69 1.26
CA LEU A 36 4.91 4.78 2.22
C LEU A 36 5.82 3.77 1.52
N GLU A 37 5.42 3.26 0.36
CA GLU A 37 6.22 2.36 -0.47
C GLU A 37 7.50 3.03 -0.97
N GLU A 38 7.41 4.28 -1.44
CA GLU A 38 8.57 5.08 -1.81
C GLU A 38 9.52 5.31 -0.62
N CYS A 39 8.98 5.64 0.56
CA CYS A 39 9.77 5.82 1.78
C CYS A 39 10.45 4.52 2.21
N GLN A 40 9.75 3.39 2.12
CA GLN A 40 10.29 2.08 2.45
C GLN A 40 11.46 1.73 1.53
N ALA A 41 11.31 1.90 0.21
CA ALA A 41 12.36 1.64 -0.76
C ALA A 41 13.63 2.46 -0.45
N PHE A 42 13.45 3.73 -0.10
CA PHE A 42 14.55 4.61 0.30
C PHE A 42 15.25 4.16 1.61
N LEU A 43 14.50 3.69 2.60
CA LEU A 43 15.07 3.21 3.87
C LEU A 43 15.78 1.86 3.72
N THR A 44 15.28 0.98 2.85
CA THR A 44 15.96 -0.28 2.52
C THR A 44 17.31 -0.05 1.87
N ASP A 45 17.42 0.94 0.98
CA ASP A 45 18.69 1.31 0.32
C ASP A 45 19.71 1.91 1.31
N ARG A 46 19.21 2.65 2.32
CA ARG A 46 20.03 3.26 3.39
C ARG A 46 20.41 2.32 4.53
N ALA A 47 20.10 1.01 4.41
CA ALA A 47 20.33 0.00 5.44
C ALA A 47 19.66 0.30 6.81
N ASN A 48 18.63 1.16 6.84
CA ASN A 48 17.86 1.41 8.07
C ASN A 48 16.73 0.38 8.16
N THR A 49 17.10 -0.85 8.52
CA THR A 49 16.24 -2.03 8.47
C THR A 49 15.09 -1.98 9.47
N GLU A 50 15.28 -1.36 10.64
CA GLU A 50 14.25 -1.27 11.67
C GLU A 50 13.10 -0.35 11.26
N THR A 51 13.42 0.85 10.75
CA THR A 51 12.41 1.79 10.26
C THR A 51 11.74 1.28 8.98
N ALA A 52 12.49 0.65 8.09
CA ALA A 52 11.92 -0.04 6.93
C ALA A 52 10.93 -1.14 7.35
N ARG A 53 11.24 -1.90 8.40
CA ARG A 53 10.35 -2.94 8.95
C ARG A 53 9.09 -2.36 9.57
N LEU A 54 9.17 -1.22 10.27
CA LEU A 54 7.99 -0.51 10.78
C LEU A 54 7.09 -0.05 9.63
N LEU A 55 7.68 0.48 8.55
CA LEU A 55 6.92 0.83 7.34
C LEU A 55 6.31 -0.41 6.67
N SER A 56 7.01 -1.55 6.63
CA SER A 56 6.44 -2.80 6.10
C SER A 56 5.16 -3.20 6.83
N LEU A 57 5.12 -3.06 8.16
CA LEU A 57 3.94 -3.37 8.96
C LEU A 57 2.81 -2.38 8.69
N ALA A 58 3.10 -1.08 8.63
CA ALA A 58 2.10 -0.06 8.32
C ALA A 58 1.51 -0.21 6.90
N ILE A 59 2.35 -0.54 5.92
CA ILE A 59 1.93 -0.84 4.54
C ILE A 59 1.02 -2.07 4.50
N LEU A 60 1.38 -3.12 5.25
CA LEU A 60 0.56 -4.34 5.34
C LEU A 60 -0.83 -4.02 5.93
N GLU A 61 -0.88 -3.32 7.06
CA GLU A 61 -2.13 -2.93 7.72
C GLU A 61 -3.03 -2.10 6.79
N LEU A 62 -2.45 -1.11 6.10
CA LEU A 62 -3.18 -0.28 5.14
C LEU A 62 -3.73 -1.08 3.96
N ARG A 63 -2.95 -2.03 3.42
CA ARG A 63 -3.40 -2.93 2.35
C ARG A 63 -4.49 -3.87 2.83
N MET A 64 -4.41 -4.35 4.06
CA MET A 64 -5.48 -5.16 4.66
C MET A 64 -6.78 -4.36 4.80
N GLU A 65 -6.70 -3.10 5.23
CA GLU A 65 -7.87 -2.22 5.32
C GLU A 65 -8.51 -1.92 3.96
N LEU A 66 -7.68 -1.65 2.94
CA LEU A 66 -8.12 -1.40 1.57
C LEU A 66 -8.83 -2.62 0.97
N HIS A 67 -8.24 -3.81 1.13
CA HIS A 67 -8.77 -5.04 0.54
C HIS A 67 -9.75 -5.81 1.45
N LYS A 68 -10.08 -5.26 2.63
CA LYS A 68 -10.96 -5.90 3.62
C LYS A 68 -10.46 -7.29 4.05
N VAL A 69 -9.14 -7.46 4.12
CA VAL A 69 -8.51 -8.69 4.59
C VAL A 69 -8.56 -8.73 6.11
N THR A 70 -9.13 -9.80 6.64
CA THR A 70 -9.23 -10.05 8.08
C THR A 70 -7.98 -10.72 8.63
N ASP A 71 -7.77 -10.61 9.95
CA ASP A 71 -6.67 -11.30 10.63
C ASP A 71 -6.74 -12.83 10.46
N SER A 72 -7.95 -13.40 10.36
CA SER A 72 -8.14 -14.82 10.10
C SER A 72 -7.66 -15.24 8.70
N GLU A 73 -7.90 -14.40 7.70
CA GLU A 73 -7.45 -14.65 6.32
C GLU A 73 -5.94 -14.46 6.20
N LEU A 74 -5.39 -13.42 6.83
CA LEU A 74 -3.93 -13.25 6.93
C LEU A 74 -3.28 -14.45 7.62
N LYS A 75 -3.87 -14.92 8.73
CA LYS A 75 -3.37 -16.10 9.45
C LYS A 75 -3.42 -17.35 8.58
N ALA A 76 -4.53 -17.59 7.88
CA ALA A 76 -4.64 -18.71 6.96
C ALA A 76 -3.56 -18.65 5.85
N LEU A 77 -3.26 -17.46 5.32
CA LEU A 77 -2.18 -17.25 4.35
C LEU A 77 -0.80 -17.56 4.95
N CYS A 78 -0.53 -17.07 6.16
CA CYS A 78 0.71 -17.37 6.88
C CYS A 78 0.87 -18.87 7.15
N ASP A 79 -0.20 -19.55 7.57
CA ASP A 79 -0.20 -20.99 7.84
C ASP A 79 0.03 -21.80 6.56
N MET A 80 -0.54 -21.38 5.42
CA MET A 80 -0.25 -21.98 4.11
C MET A 80 1.21 -21.82 3.71
N ILE A 81 1.77 -20.60 3.78
CA ILE A 81 3.17 -20.34 3.43
C ILE A 81 4.12 -21.12 4.35
N ALA A 82 3.81 -21.21 5.65
CA ALA A 82 4.60 -21.97 6.61
C ALA A 82 4.52 -23.49 6.39
N SER A 83 3.43 -23.97 5.78
CA SER A 83 3.23 -25.37 5.44
C SER A 83 3.86 -25.75 4.09
N ASP A 84 4.08 -24.79 3.20
CA ASP A 84 4.46 -25.03 1.79
C ASP A 84 5.99 -25.09 1.55
N GLU A 85 6.87 -24.59 2.45
CA GLU A 85 8.33 -24.69 2.22
C GLU A 85 9.17 -24.76 3.52
N PRO A 86 10.18 -25.66 3.62
CA PRO A 86 11.47 -25.28 4.17
C PRO A 86 12.14 -24.33 3.18
N VAL A 87 12.40 -23.08 3.58
CA VAL A 87 13.13 -22.06 2.81
C VAL A 87 14.40 -22.66 2.18
N GLN A 88 14.32 -23.07 0.91
CA GLN A 88 15.50 -23.36 0.12
C GLN A 88 16.19 -22.03 -0.16
N GLU A 89 17.24 -21.75 0.59
CA GLU A 89 18.33 -20.88 0.12
C GLU A 89 18.65 -21.28 -1.33
N PRO A 90 18.91 -20.34 -2.26
CA PRO A 90 19.32 -20.70 -3.60
C PRO A 90 20.61 -21.49 -3.48
N ALA A 91 20.49 -22.81 -3.61
CA ALA A 91 21.60 -23.73 -3.65
C ALA A 91 22.61 -23.15 -4.63
N THR A 92 23.80 -22.86 -4.10
CA THR A 92 24.99 -22.63 -4.91
C THR A 92 24.93 -23.58 -6.10
N ARG A 93 24.94 -23.03 -7.31
CA ARG A 93 24.93 -23.79 -8.56
C ARG A 93 26.12 -24.73 -8.56
N GLN A 94 25.97 -25.92 -7.97
CA GLN A 94 26.89 -27.02 -8.15
C GLN A 94 26.68 -27.48 -9.58
N LEU A 95 27.44 -26.86 -10.49
CA LEU A 95 27.54 -27.30 -11.87
C LEU A 95 27.85 -28.80 -11.85
N PRO A 96 27.08 -29.61 -12.57
CA PRO A 96 27.20 -31.04 -12.49
C PRO A 96 28.59 -31.53 -12.95
N PRO A 97 29.09 -32.64 -12.38
CA PRO A 97 30.50 -33.06 -12.44
C PRO A 97 31.01 -33.42 -13.84
N TYR A 98 30.16 -33.44 -14.87
CA TYR A 98 30.54 -33.72 -16.26
C TYR A 98 31.02 -32.50 -17.05
N LEU A 99 30.91 -31.28 -16.52
CA LEU A 99 31.51 -30.08 -17.15
C LEU A 99 32.95 -29.80 -16.70
N ARG A 100 33.52 -30.63 -15.82
CA ARG A 100 34.93 -30.57 -15.46
C ARG A 100 35.73 -31.49 -16.36
N LEU A 101 35.87 -31.17 -17.65
CA LEU A 101 36.90 -31.74 -18.53
C LEU A 101 36.82 -31.08 -19.91
N ILE A 102 37.79 -30.22 -20.22
CA ILE A 102 38.65 -30.33 -21.41
C ILE A 102 40.00 -29.73 -21.00
N LYS A 103 41.07 -30.42 -21.39
CA LYS A 103 42.47 -30.14 -21.07
C LYS A 103 43.07 -29.08 -22.00
#